data_AF-A0A656D5F5-F1
#
_entry.id   AF-A0A656D5F5-F1
#
_cell.length_a   1.000
_cell.length_b   1.000
_cell.length_c   1.000
_cell.angle_alpha   90.00
_cell.angle_beta   90.00
_cell.angle_gamma   90.00
#
_symmetry.space_group_name_H-M   'P 1'
#
loop_
_entity.id
_entity.type
_entity.pdbx_description
1 polymer ?
#
loop_
_entity_poly.entity_id
_entity_poly.type
_entity_poly.pdbx_seq_one_letter_code
_entity_poly.pdbx_strand_id
1 'polypeptide(L)'
;MPVLKEEEIIQIEEKVDEIVLKVFLKALDIVGGPRKLILYRHLTWVPSLIEACYAVVLKEKFLKTESEIAQILGLTKQTVRNILSAKTEGIIENLESELKKKVIKTHVAGALAKLAFKEINQGN
;
A
#
# COMPACT_ATOMS: atom_id res chain seq x y z
N MET A 1 1.71 0.16 -16.76
CA MET A 1 1.05 -1.07 -16.30
C MET A 1 -0.22 -1.24 -17.11
N PRO A 2 -0.59 -2.47 -17.50
CA PRO A 2 -1.89 -2.71 -18.14
C PRO A 2 -3.01 -2.30 -17.17
N VAL A 3 -4.09 -1.73 -17.70
CA VAL A 3 -5.30 -1.42 -16.94
C VAL A 3 -6.06 -2.73 -16.79
N LEU A 4 -6.25 -3.19 -15.55
CA LEU A 4 -7.05 -4.37 -15.25
C LEU A 4 -8.53 -4.03 -15.48
N LYS A 5 -9.30 -4.99 -16.01
CA LYS A 5 -10.76 -4.87 -16.10
C LYS A 5 -11.40 -5.25 -14.76
N GLU A 6 -12.59 -4.74 -14.45
CA GLU A 6 -13.32 -5.11 -13.22
C GLU A 6 -13.52 -6.62 -13.11
N GLU A 7 -13.75 -7.30 -14.25
CA GLU A 7 -13.90 -8.76 -14.29
C GLU A 7 -12.61 -9.55 -13.95
N GLU A 8 -11.45 -8.91 -13.96
CA GLU A 8 -10.14 -9.52 -13.72
C GLU A 8 -9.73 -9.48 -12.23
N ILE A 9 -10.47 -8.75 -11.40
CA ILE A 9 -10.27 -8.69 -9.94
C ILE A 9 -11.08 -9.83 -9.30
N ILE A 10 -10.39 -10.74 -8.61
CA ILE A 10 -11.06 -11.77 -7.81
C ILE A 10 -11.84 -11.05 -6.69
N GLN A 11 -13.15 -11.29 -6.57
CA GLN A 11 -13.93 -10.71 -5.48
C GLN A 11 -13.30 -11.04 -4.13
N ILE A 12 -12.98 -10.01 -3.39
CA ILE A 12 -12.42 -10.08 -2.05
C ILE A 12 -13.59 -9.96 -1.06
N GLU A 13 -13.56 -10.69 0.06
CA GLU A 13 -14.55 -10.54 1.12
C GLU A 13 -14.63 -9.06 1.59
N GLU A 14 -15.84 -8.51 1.77
CA GLU A 14 -16.08 -7.12 2.23
C GLU A 14 -15.23 -6.75 3.47
N LYS A 15 -14.99 -7.74 4.35
CA LYS A 15 -14.17 -7.59 5.54
C LYS A 15 -12.71 -7.21 5.24
N VAL A 16 -12.15 -7.63 4.12
CA VAL A 16 -10.78 -7.27 3.70
C VAL A 16 -10.73 -5.80 3.32
N ASP A 17 -11.68 -5.34 2.51
CA ASP A 17 -11.73 -3.96 2.03
C ASP A 17 -11.85 -2.96 3.19
N GLU A 18 -12.66 -3.28 4.21
CA GLU A 18 -12.74 -2.47 5.43
C GLU A 18 -11.40 -2.34 6.16
N ILE A 19 -10.63 -3.43 6.24
CA ILE A 19 -9.34 -3.44 6.92
C ILE A 19 -8.32 -2.66 6.08
N VAL A 20 -8.31 -2.88 4.77
CA VAL A 20 -7.43 -2.19 3.83
C VAL A 20 -7.68 -0.69 3.85
N LEU A 21 -8.95 -0.26 3.88
CA LEU A 21 -9.28 1.16 3.95
C LEU A 21 -8.77 1.80 5.25
N LYS A 22 -8.87 1.10 6.39
CA LYS A 22 -8.29 1.58 7.66
C LYS A 22 -6.77 1.75 7.54
N VAL A 23 -6.06 0.76 6.98
CA VAL A 23 -4.60 0.82 6.75
C VAL A 23 -4.24 1.97 5.82
N PHE A 24 -4.99 2.15 4.73
CA PHE A 24 -4.77 3.22 3.78
C PHE A 24 -4.94 4.60 4.41
N LEU A 25 -6.02 4.82 5.16
CA LEU A 25 -6.26 6.08 5.86
C LEU A 25 -5.17 6.38 6.89
N LYS A 26 -4.73 5.37 7.63
CA LYS A 26 -3.60 5.52 8.56
C LYS A 26 -2.30 5.87 7.85
N ALA A 27 -2.02 5.24 6.70
CA ALA A 27 -0.86 5.59 5.88
C ALA A 27 -0.92 7.04 5.38
N LEU A 28 -2.11 7.55 5.03
CA LEU A 28 -2.30 8.95 4.69
C LEU A 28 -2.04 9.89 5.88
N ASP A 29 -2.50 9.53 7.07
CA ASP A 29 -2.22 10.30 8.28
C ASP A 29 -0.72 10.39 8.57
N ILE A 30 0.02 9.28 8.43
CA ILE A 30 1.49 9.25 8.56
C ILE A 30 2.17 10.18 7.54
N VAL A 31 1.60 10.30 6.34
CA VAL A 31 2.09 11.21 5.28
C VAL A 31 1.77 12.68 5.57
N GLY A 32 0.98 12.99 6.61
CA GLY A 32 0.54 14.33 6.97
C GLY A 32 -0.86 14.69 6.45
N GLY A 33 -1.67 13.67 6.19
CA GLY A 33 -3.09 13.77 5.87
C GLY A 33 -3.43 14.15 4.43
N PRO A 34 -4.73 14.28 4.10
CA PRO A 34 -5.20 14.49 2.72
C PRO A 34 -4.70 15.79 2.08
N ARG A 35 -4.39 16.83 2.87
CA ARG A 35 -3.83 18.08 2.34
C ARG A 35 -2.46 17.89 1.69
N LYS A 36 -1.66 16.94 2.17
CA LYS A 36 -0.37 16.62 1.54
C LYS A 36 -0.56 15.98 0.16
N LEU A 37 -1.65 15.24 -0.08
CA LEU A 37 -2.02 14.76 -1.43
C LEU A 37 -2.19 15.93 -2.41
N ILE A 38 -2.88 16.97 -1.97
CA ILE A 38 -3.13 18.19 -2.74
C ILE A 38 -1.82 18.94 -3.00
N LEU A 39 -0.91 18.94 -2.03
CA LEU A 39 0.38 19.63 -2.12
C LEU A 39 1.30 18.98 -3.16
N TYR A 40 1.39 17.65 -3.16
CA TYR A 40 2.32 16.92 -4.05
C TYR A 40 1.74 16.65 -5.44
N ARG A 41 0.42 16.79 -5.65
CA ARG A 41 -0.33 16.78 -6.94
C ARG A 41 -0.09 15.61 -7.90
N HIS A 42 0.80 14.70 -7.59
CA HIS A 42 1.13 13.54 -8.43
C HIS A 42 0.39 12.33 -7.87
N LEU A 43 -0.76 11.99 -8.46
CA LEU A 43 -1.66 10.94 -7.95
C LEU A 43 -1.20 9.51 -8.29
N THR A 44 -0.09 9.33 -9.01
CA THR A 44 0.40 8.01 -9.45
C THR A 44 0.79 7.09 -8.32
N TRP A 45 1.00 7.62 -7.11
CA TRP A 45 1.35 6.81 -5.95
C TRP A 45 0.16 6.31 -5.14
N VAL A 46 -1.01 6.91 -5.28
CA VAL A 46 -2.21 6.48 -4.55
C VAL A 46 -2.61 5.05 -4.96
N PRO A 47 -2.66 4.71 -6.26
CA PRO A 47 -2.84 3.32 -6.70
C PRO A 47 -1.79 2.36 -6.12
N SER A 48 -0.51 2.72 -6.18
CA SER A 48 0.55 1.88 -5.62
C SER A 48 0.46 1.72 -4.10
N LEU A 49 -0.01 2.74 -3.38
CA LEU A 49 -0.22 2.67 -1.94
C LEU A 49 -1.40 1.75 -1.59
N ILE A 50 -2.52 1.85 -2.31
CA ILE A 50 -3.67 0.97 -2.02
C ILE A 50 -3.34 -0.49 -2.36
N GLU A 51 -2.63 -0.75 -3.48
CA GLU A 51 -2.10 -2.08 -3.82
C GLU A 51 -1.20 -2.63 -2.70
N ALA A 52 -0.33 -1.79 -2.14
CA ALA A 52 0.52 -2.15 -1.02
C ALA A 52 -0.27 -2.46 0.25
N CYS A 53 -1.33 -1.70 0.54
CA CYS A 53 -2.21 -1.94 1.68
C CYS A 53 -2.91 -3.30 1.54
N TYR A 54 -3.46 -3.62 0.36
CA TYR A 54 -4.01 -4.94 0.07
C TYR A 54 -2.98 -6.04 0.27
N ALA A 55 -1.79 -5.91 -0.33
CA ALA A 55 -0.76 -6.93 -0.23
C ALA A 55 -0.35 -7.21 1.24
N VAL A 56 -0.17 -6.16 2.04
CA VAL A 56 0.17 -6.28 3.47
C VAL A 56 -0.97 -6.93 4.26
N VAL A 57 -2.22 -6.49 4.07
CA VAL A 57 -3.37 -7.06 4.80
C VAL A 57 -3.58 -8.52 4.45
N LEU A 58 -3.56 -8.87 3.16
CA LEU A 58 -3.70 -10.24 2.69
C LEU A 58 -2.58 -11.14 3.23
N LYS A 59 -1.35 -10.61 3.30
CA LYS A 59 -0.20 -11.35 3.82
C LYS A 59 -0.29 -11.56 5.33
N GLU A 60 -0.46 -10.50 6.09
CA GLU A 60 -0.28 -10.51 7.55
C GLU A 60 -1.53 -11.03 8.28
N LYS A 61 -2.73 -10.69 7.79
CA LYS A 61 -3.99 -11.04 8.46
C LYS A 61 -4.67 -12.28 7.90
N PHE A 62 -4.52 -12.52 6.60
CA PHE A 62 -5.14 -13.64 5.91
C PHE A 62 -4.14 -14.71 5.47
N LEU A 63 -2.86 -14.55 5.82
CA LEU A 63 -1.77 -15.52 5.58
C LEU A 63 -1.60 -15.94 4.11
N LYS A 64 -2.03 -15.10 3.16
CA LYS A 64 -1.92 -15.38 1.74
C LYS A 64 -0.45 -15.43 1.30
N THR A 65 -0.17 -16.31 0.35
CA THR A 65 1.13 -16.41 -0.30
C THR A 65 1.33 -15.27 -1.31
N GLU A 66 2.59 -14.96 -1.65
CA GLU A 66 2.89 -13.95 -2.67
C GLU A 66 2.22 -14.25 -4.01
N SER A 67 2.09 -15.53 -4.36
CA SER A 67 1.45 -15.97 -5.61
C SER A 67 -0.06 -15.70 -5.60
N GLU A 68 -0.75 -16.01 -4.50
CA GLU A 68 -2.18 -15.71 -4.36
C GLU A 68 -2.44 -14.21 -4.39
N ILE A 69 -1.63 -13.43 -3.67
CA ILE A 69 -1.75 -11.96 -3.66
C ILE A 69 -1.55 -11.39 -5.07
N ALA A 70 -0.55 -11.89 -5.80
CA ALA A 70 -0.29 -11.47 -7.17
C ALA A 70 -1.49 -11.74 -8.09
N GLN A 71 -2.12 -12.91 -7.94
CA GLN A 71 -3.31 -13.27 -8.70
C GLN A 71 -4.52 -12.39 -8.33
N ILE A 72 -4.77 -12.16 -7.03
CA ILE A 72 -5.90 -11.34 -6.54
C ILE A 72 -5.78 -9.90 -7.05
N LEU A 73 -4.58 -9.33 -7.03
CA LEU A 73 -4.36 -7.92 -7.36
C LEU A 73 -3.99 -7.68 -8.83
N GLY A 74 -3.91 -8.74 -9.65
CA GLY A 74 -3.43 -8.63 -11.04
C GLY A 74 -1.99 -8.09 -11.14
N LEU A 75 -1.15 -8.38 -10.14
CA LEU A 75 0.25 -7.97 -10.07
C LEU A 75 1.19 -9.12 -10.42
N THR A 76 2.45 -8.80 -10.72
CA THR A 76 3.47 -9.85 -10.79
C THR A 76 3.88 -10.28 -9.37
N LYS A 77 4.25 -11.56 -9.21
CA LYS A 77 4.81 -12.06 -7.94
C LYS A 77 6.04 -11.25 -7.48
N GLN A 78 6.85 -10.76 -8.41
CA GLN A 78 8.00 -9.90 -8.11
C GLN A 78 7.55 -8.55 -7.53
N THR A 79 6.50 -7.94 -8.08
CA THR A 79 5.93 -6.69 -7.55
C THR A 79 5.45 -6.89 -6.11
N VAL A 80 4.71 -7.96 -5.85
CA VAL A 80 4.24 -8.31 -4.50
C VAL A 80 5.42 -8.50 -3.55
N ARG A 81 6.44 -9.25 -3.96
CA ARG A 81 7.65 -9.44 -3.16
C ARG A 81 8.33 -8.11 -2.82
N ASN A 82 8.49 -7.24 -3.81
CA ASN A 82 9.09 -5.92 -3.61
C ASN A 82 8.32 -5.05 -2.60
N ILE A 83 6.98 -5.12 -2.63
CA ILE A 83 6.11 -4.46 -1.65
C ILE A 83 6.35 -5.03 -0.25
N LEU A 84 6.25 -6.35 -0.09
CA LEU A 84 6.33 -7.02 1.21
C LEU A 84 7.74 -6.94 1.84
N SER A 85 8.78 -6.93 1.01
CA SER A 85 10.18 -6.80 1.47
C SER A 85 10.60 -5.36 1.78
N ALA A 86 9.74 -4.37 1.54
CA ALA A 86 10.09 -2.97 1.74
C ALA A 86 10.42 -2.69 3.23
N LYS A 87 11.51 -1.95 3.45
CA LYS A 87 12.02 -1.61 4.79
C LYS A 87 11.33 -0.35 5.31
N THR A 88 10.89 -0.38 6.56
CA THR A 88 10.20 0.75 7.22
C THR A 88 11.14 1.76 7.86
N GLU A 89 12.42 1.41 8.01
CA GLU A 89 13.44 2.26 8.64
C GLU A 89 13.69 3.54 7.83
N GLY A 90 13.72 4.69 8.52
CA GLY A 90 14.06 5.98 7.91
C GLY A 90 13.01 6.57 6.96
N ILE A 91 11.81 5.98 6.88
CA ILE A 91 10.77 6.50 5.97
C ILE A 91 10.29 7.87 6.39
N ILE A 92 9.98 8.06 7.67
CA ILE A 92 9.43 9.33 8.17
C ILE A 92 10.42 10.47 7.90
N GLU A 93 11.71 10.23 8.13
CA GLU A 93 12.80 11.20 7.90
C GLU A 93 12.96 11.56 6.42
N ASN A 94 12.75 10.59 5.53
CA ASN A 94 12.92 10.78 4.08
C ASN A 94 11.61 11.10 3.35
N LEU A 95 10.46 11.07 4.04
CA LEU A 95 9.13 11.06 3.43
C LEU A 95 8.89 12.32 2.59
N GLU A 96 9.23 13.48 3.14
CA GLU A 96 9.06 14.75 2.41
C GLU A 96 9.97 14.85 1.18
N SER A 97 11.17 14.26 1.24
CA SER A 97 12.11 14.22 0.12
C SER A 97 11.62 13.26 -0.97
N GLU A 98 11.12 12.10 -0.58
CA GLU A 98 10.56 11.09 -1.49
C GLU A 98 9.24 11.55 -2.12
N LEU A 99 8.37 12.25 -1.39
CA LEU A 99 7.11 12.80 -1.92
C LEU A 99 7.33 13.96 -2.91
N LYS A 100 8.43 14.70 -2.76
CA LYS A 100 8.85 15.73 -3.74
C LYS A 100 9.39 15.11 -5.03
N LYS A 101 9.96 13.90 -4.96
CA LYS A 101 10.31 13.14 -6.17
C LYS A 101 8.98 12.64 -6.76
N LYS A 102 8.63 13.09 -7.96
CA LYS A 102 7.33 12.92 -8.63
C LYS A 102 6.81 11.47 -8.80
N VAL A 103 7.53 10.47 -8.29
CA VAL A 103 7.20 9.05 -8.31
C VAL A 103 7.53 8.46 -6.95
N ILE A 104 6.51 8.18 -6.13
CA ILE A 104 6.72 7.28 -4.98
C ILE A 104 7.02 5.91 -5.55
N LYS A 105 8.22 5.40 -5.28
CA LYS A 105 8.61 4.05 -5.71
C LYS A 105 7.80 3.01 -4.93
N THR A 106 7.55 1.86 -5.54
CA THR A 106 6.88 0.69 -4.93
C THR A 106 7.40 0.36 -3.53
N HIS A 107 8.70 0.58 -3.27
CA HIS A 107 9.31 0.43 -1.95
C HIS A 107 8.70 1.35 -0.88
N VAL A 108 8.50 2.64 -1.19
CA VAL A 108 7.98 3.61 -0.23
C VAL A 108 6.51 3.33 0.08
N ALA A 109 5.72 2.97 -0.95
CA ALA A 109 4.32 2.53 -0.77
C ALA A 109 4.22 1.27 0.11
N GLY A 110 5.04 0.25 -0.17
CA GLY A 110 5.08 -0.99 0.60
C GLY A 110 5.41 -0.77 2.07
N ALA A 111 6.41 0.06 2.34
CA ALA A 111 6.82 0.28 3.71
C ALA A 111 5.93 1.27 4.49
N LEU A 112 5.29 2.23 3.83
CA LEU A 112 4.18 3.00 4.43
C LEU A 112 3.03 2.09 4.85
N ALA A 113 2.59 1.18 3.97
CA ALA A 113 1.51 0.25 4.27
C ALA A 113 1.86 -0.66 5.45
N LYS A 114 3.10 -1.16 5.52
CA LYS A 114 3.58 -1.98 6.65
C LYS A 114 3.58 -1.20 7.96
N LEU A 115 4.06 0.04 7.95
CA LEU A 115 4.06 0.90 9.13
C LEU A 115 2.63 1.19 9.61
N ALA A 116 1.75 1.57 8.70
CA ALA A 116 0.35 1.86 9.00
C ALA A 116 -0.39 0.64 9.58
N PHE A 117 -0.21 -0.54 8.98
CA PHE A 117 -0.80 -1.78 9.47
C PHE A 117 -0.30 -2.12 10.89
N LYS A 118 1.00 -1.90 11.16
CA LYS A 118 1.58 -2.10 12.47
C LYS A 118 0.98 -1.15 13.51
N GLU A 119 0.87 0.15 13.20
CA GLU A 119 0.30 1.13 14.14
C GLU A 119 -1.16 0.81 14.50
N ILE A 120 -1.99 0.46 13.52
CA ILE A 120 -3.39 0.07 13.76
C ILE A 120 -3.48 -1.13 14.71
N ASN A 121 -2.66 -2.15 14.50
CA ASN A 121 -2.67 -3.35 15.35
C ASN A 121 -2.08 -3.09 16.75
N GLN A 122 -1.33 -1.99 16.92
CA GLN A 122 -0.82 -1.53 18.20
C GLN A 122 -1.77 -0.56 18.91
N GLY A 123 -2.92 -0.24 18.31
CA GLY A 123 -3.93 0.66 18.87
C GLY A 123 -3.63 2.16 18.67
N ASN A 124 -2.75 2.50 17.72
CA ASN A 124 -2.34 3.87 17.40
C ASN A 124 -2.93 4.38 16.08
#